data_AF-A0AB37UJK1-F1
#
_entry.id   AF-A0AB37UJK1-F1
#
_cell.length_a   1.000
_cell.length_b   1.000
_cell.length_c   1.000
_cell.angle_alpha   90.00
_cell.angle_beta   90.00
_cell.angle_gamma   90.00
#
_symmetry.space_group_name_H-M   'P 1'
#
loop_
_entity.id
_entity.type
_entity.pdbx_description
1 polymer ?
#
loop_
_entity_poly.entity_id
_entity_poly.type
_entity_poly.pdbx_seq_one_letter_code
_entity_poly.pdbx_strand_id
1 'polypeptide(L)'
;MLIGFIIAVLGLSSPLNYYQNNLSLPSNSQTIKPMNYSRSYSYSHSVASTYSQSSTQSSTQSSQQQTTGISLNATALRSPHILSVAIAGNTRLTGKVMVDGVEVKKLQASQTSFNLVPYLTKGDNKVEIVGEYRPVSSNVAIKLSGPGTQISQQVSGNGKLRQTLIITIR
;
A
#
# COMPACT_ATOMS: atom_id res chain seq x y z
N MET A 1 -9.67 -32.75 -23.11
CA MET A 1 -9.28 -31.32 -23.13
C MET A 1 -8.60 -31.01 -21.80
N LEU A 2 -7.27 -30.91 -21.79
CA LEU A 2 -6.49 -30.68 -20.56
C LEU A 2 -6.48 -29.17 -20.28
N ILE A 3 -7.14 -28.72 -19.22
CA ILE A 3 -7.14 -27.32 -18.80
C ILE A 3 -5.88 -27.09 -17.96
N GLY A 4 -4.90 -26.39 -18.52
CA GLY A 4 -3.68 -26.01 -17.80
C GLY A 4 -3.99 -24.92 -16.77
N PHE A 5 -3.77 -25.23 -15.49
CA PHE A 5 -3.84 -24.27 -14.39
C PHE A 5 -2.45 -23.70 -14.15
N ILE A 6 -2.25 -22.39 -14.39
CA ILE A 6 -1.05 -21.69 -13.93
C ILE A 6 -1.41 -21.01 -12.60
N ILE A 7 -1.00 -21.62 -11.49
CA ILE A 7 -1.04 -20.99 -10.17
C ILE A 7 0.33 -20.36 -9.95
N ALA A 8 0.45 -19.04 -10.15
CA ALA A 8 1.65 -18.32 -9.77
C ALA A 8 1.55 -17.93 -8.27
N VAL A 9 2.26 -18.66 -7.40
CA VAL A 9 2.55 -18.23 -6.02
C VAL A 9 4.01 -17.79 -5.99
N LEU A 10 4.27 -16.48 -5.86
CA LEU A 10 5.62 -15.95 -5.67
C LEU A 10 5.79 -15.51 -4.21
N GLY A 11 6.80 -16.12 -3.56
CA GLY A 11 7.10 -15.96 -2.14
C GLY A 11 7.74 -14.62 -1.79
N LEU A 12 7.52 -14.20 -0.54
CA LEU A 12 8.11 -13.01 0.08
C LEU A 12 9.41 -13.39 0.78
N SER A 13 10.52 -12.68 0.48
CA SER A 13 11.71 -12.68 1.34
C SER A 13 11.75 -11.38 2.16
N SER A 14 11.96 -11.52 3.48
CA SER A 14 12.17 -10.39 4.41
C SER A 14 13.52 -10.59 5.12
N PRO A 15 14.39 -9.58 5.26
CA PRO A 15 15.64 -9.72 6.02
C PRO A 15 15.44 -9.55 7.54
N LEU A 16 16.14 -10.39 8.32
CA LEU A 16 16.23 -10.37 9.79
C LEU A 16 17.10 -9.21 10.28
N ASN A 17 16.59 -8.38 11.21
CA ASN A 17 17.37 -7.39 11.96
C ASN A 17 17.69 -7.91 13.36
N TYR A 18 18.96 -7.82 13.77
CA TYR A 18 19.44 -8.12 15.12
C TYR A 18 19.15 -6.96 16.08
N TYR A 19 18.70 -7.27 17.30
CA TYR A 19 18.45 -6.29 18.37
C TYR A 19 19.75 -5.94 19.11
N GLN A 20 19.97 -4.65 19.38
CA GLN A 20 20.94 -4.15 20.37
C GLN A 20 20.19 -3.33 21.43
N ASN A 21 20.25 -3.81 22.67
CA ASN A 21 19.58 -3.22 23.84
C ASN A 21 20.49 -2.21 24.54
N ASN A 22 20.00 -0.99 24.78
CA ASN A 22 20.61 -0.06 25.74
C ASN A 22 19.60 0.28 26.84
N LEU A 23 19.94 -0.11 28.07
CA LEU A 23 19.22 0.15 29.31
C LEU A 23 19.44 1.60 29.75
N SER A 24 18.40 2.34 30.15
CA SER A 24 18.54 3.66 30.78
C SER A 24 17.63 3.77 32.01
N LEU A 25 18.22 4.12 33.16
CA LEU A 25 17.52 4.36 34.43
C LEU A 25 16.77 5.72 34.42
N PRO A 26 15.63 5.87 35.11
CA PRO A 26 14.87 7.12 35.13
C PRO A 26 15.41 8.13 36.18
N SER A 27 15.46 9.41 35.83
CA SER A 27 15.80 10.52 36.75
C SER A 27 14.56 11.34 37.09
N ASN A 28 14.31 11.50 38.38
CA ASN A 28 13.16 12.14 39.02
C ASN A 28 13.22 13.67 38.90
N SER A 29 12.14 14.33 38.48
CA SER A 29 12.07 15.80 38.36
C SER A 29 11.25 16.40 39.50
N GLN A 30 11.90 17.09 40.45
CA GLN A 30 11.23 17.98 41.40
C GLN A 30 11.30 19.43 40.92
N THR A 31 10.15 20.11 40.94
CA THR A 31 9.94 21.50 40.52
C THR A 31 10.38 22.49 41.59
N ILE A 32 11.30 23.42 41.29
CA ILE A 32 11.62 24.56 42.16
C ILE A 32 11.24 25.88 41.47
N LYS A 33 10.45 26.71 42.15
CA LYS A 33 10.03 28.06 41.72
C LYS A 33 11.16 29.08 41.97
N PRO A 34 11.38 30.10 41.12
CA PRO A 34 12.50 31.03 41.29
C PRO A 34 12.20 32.10 42.36
N MET A 35 13.13 32.28 43.30
CA MET A 35 13.17 33.41 44.25
C MET A 35 14.24 34.41 43.81
N ASN A 36 13.86 35.69 43.81
CA ASN A 36 14.63 36.82 43.29
C ASN A 36 15.62 37.34 44.35
N TYR A 37 16.92 37.36 44.04
CA TYR A 37 17.91 38.09 44.84
C TYR A 37 18.93 38.77 43.93
N SER A 38 18.95 40.10 43.95
CA SER A 38 19.89 40.92 43.19
C SER A 38 21.26 40.93 43.86
N ARG A 39 22.29 40.41 43.19
CA ARG A 39 23.70 40.77 43.44
C ARG A 39 24.47 40.67 42.13
N SER A 40 24.99 41.81 41.70
CA SER A 40 25.87 41.98 40.54
C SER A 40 27.27 41.45 40.82
N TYR A 41 27.67 40.40 40.12
CA TYR A 41 29.06 40.06 39.83
C TYR A 41 29.16 39.52 38.39
N SER A 42 29.97 40.21 37.60
CA SER A 42 30.25 39.95 36.19
C SER A 42 31.16 38.74 36.02
N TYR A 43 30.65 37.68 35.39
CA TYR A 43 31.43 36.58 34.83
C TYR A 43 30.96 36.29 33.41
N SER A 44 31.83 36.53 32.45
CA SER A 44 31.67 36.25 31.02
C SER A 44 31.57 34.74 30.82
N HIS A 45 30.40 34.24 30.43
CA HIS A 45 30.25 32.90 29.90
C HIS A 45 29.33 32.93 28.67
N SER A 46 29.90 32.49 27.55
CA SER A 46 29.27 32.30 26.26
C SER A 46 28.01 31.43 26.36
N VAL A 47 26.86 32.00 26.01
CA VAL A 47 25.61 31.25 25.86
C VAL A 47 25.63 30.46 24.56
N ALA A 48 25.94 29.16 24.65
CA ALA A 48 25.68 28.23 23.56
C ALA A 48 24.16 28.02 23.49
N SER A 49 23.52 28.66 22.50
CA SER A 49 22.11 28.47 22.17
C SER A 49 21.91 27.07 21.60
N THR A 50 21.49 26.11 22.44
CA THR A 50 21.10 24.78 21.99
C THR A 50 19.71 24.85 21.35
N TYR A 51 19.67 24.86 20.03
CA TYR A 51 18.46 24.71 19.24
C TYR A 51 17.97 23.26 19.39
N SER A 52 16.93 23.02 20.19
CA SER A 52 16.29 21.70 20.27
C SER A 52 15.51 21.43 18.99
N GLN A 53 16.18 20.87 18.01
CA GLN A 53 15.60 20.45 16.74
C GLN A 53 14.89 19.10 16.96
N SER A 54 13.58 19.12 17.19
CA SER A 54 12.76 17.92 17.30
C SER A 54 12.73 17.22 15.93
N SER A 55 13.55 16.17 15.76
CA SER A 55 13.46 15.30 14.60
C SER A 55 12.20 14.43 14.72
N THR A 56 11.15 14.78 13.99
CA THR A 56 10.04 13.85 13.74
C THR A 56 10.60 12.69 12.93
N GLN A 57 10.87 11.58 13.60
CA GLN A 57 11.24 10.32 12.98
C GLN A 57 10.01 9.79 12.24
N SER A 58 9.90 10.16 10.96
CA SER A 58 8.89 9.62 10.04
C SER A 58 9.15 8.12 9.90
N SER A 59 8.33 7.30 10.56
CA SER A 59 8.25 5.88 10.27
C SER A 59 7.71 5.72 8.86
N THR A 60 8.59 5.51 7.89
CA THR A 60 8.21 5.07 6.55
C THR A 60 7.59 3.69 6.66
N GLN A 61 6.28 3.64 6.86
CA GLN A 61 5.49 2.42 6.80
C GLN A 61 5.61 1.88 5.37
N SER A 62 6.44 0.85 5.19
CA SER A 62 6.59 0.12 3.93
C SER A 62 5.19 -0.29 3.45
N SER A 63 4.69 0.39 2.42
CA SER A 63 3.42 0.05 1.79
C SER A 63 3.66 -1.10 0.84
N GLN A 64 3.27 -2.30 1.23
CA GLN A 64 3.37 -3.49 0.39
C GLN A 64 2.51 -3.30 -0.86
N GLN A 65 3.15 -3.15 -2.02
CA GLN A 65 2.52 -3.11 -3.33
C GLN A 65 2.75 -4.45 -4.02
N GLN A 66 1.68 -5.08 -4.49
CA GLN A 66 1.76 -6.32 -5.25
C GLN A 66 1.67 -6.02 -6.74
N THR A 67 2.54 -6.66 -7.54
CA THR A 67 2.57 -6.52 -9.00
C THR A 67 2.43 -7.90 -9.64
N THR A 68 1.64 -8.01 -10.70
CA THR A 68 1.43 -9.26 -11.43
C THR A 68 1.51 -9.02 -12.93
N GLY A 69 2.39 -9.77 -13.61
CA GLY A 69 2.51 -9.76 -15.07
C GLY A 69 1.55 -10.76 -15.72
N ILE A 70 0.95 -10.36 -16.83
CA ILE A 70 -0.08 -11.11 -17.57
C ILE A 70 0.24 -10.97 -19.05
N SER A 71 0.31 -12.09 -19.77
CA SER A 71 0.55 -12.10 -21.22
C SER A 71 -0.69 -12.60 -21.93
N LEU A 72 -1.20 -11.80 -22.88
CA LEU A 72 -2.36 -12.11 -23.71
C LEU A 72 -1.99 -12.01 -25.19
N ASN A 73 -2.70 -12.74 -26.05
CA ASN A 73 -2.59 -12.58 -27.50
C ASN A 73 -3.48 -11.42 -27.97
N ALA A 74 -3.21 -10.85 -29.15
CA ALA A 74 -4.00 -9.75 -29.72
C ALA A 74 -5.51 -10.05 -29.87
N THR A 75 -5.89 -11.32 -29.99
CA THR A 75 -7.30 -11.74 -29.99
C THR A 75 -8.01 -11.48 -28.66
N ALA A 76 -7.28 -11.27 -27.57
CA ALA A 76 -7.84 -10.92 -26.26
C ALA A 76 -8.61 -9.58 -26.28
N LEU A 77 -8.26 -8.66 -27.20
CA LEU A 77 -9.00 -7.42 -27.40
C LEU A 77 -10.38 -7.60 -28.06
N ARG A 78 -10.70 -8.82 -28.53
CA ARG A 78 -11.97 -9.13 -29.21
C ARG A 78 -13.02 -9.74 -28.28
N SER A 79 -12.64 -10.07 -27.04
CA SER A 79 -13.50 -10.79 -26.10
C SER A 79 -13.39 -10.19 -24.71
N PRO A 80 -14.49 -10.09 -23.96
CA PRO A 80 -14.48 -9.40 -22.67
C PRO A 80 -13.49 -10.02 -21.69
N HIS A 81 -12.75 -9.15 -21.00
CA HIS A 81 -11.88 -9.49 -19.87
C HIS A 81 -12.42 -8.77 -18.65
N ILE A 82 -13.02 -9.53 -17.73
CA ILE A 82 -13.75 -9.01 -16.60
C ILE A 82 -12.82 -8.88 -15.40
N LEU A 83 -12.60 -7.64 -14.97
CA LEU A 83 -11.98 -7.36 -13.68
C LEU A 83 -13.07 -7.23 -12.63
N SER A 84 -12.93 -7.98 -11.54
CA SER A 84 -13.81 -7.94 -10.38
C SER A 84 -13.01 -7.64 -9.12
N VAL A 85 -13.45 -6.65 -8.35
CA VAL A 85 -12.95 -6.34 -7.02
C VAL A 85 -14.12 -6.51 -6.05
N ALA A 86 -13.96 -7.41 -5.09
CA ALA A 86 -15.02 -7.79 -4.17
C ALA A 86 -14.54 -7.73 -2.71
N ILE A 87 -15.45 -7.31 -1.83
CA ILE A 87 -15.26 -7.30 -0.38
C ILE A 87 -16.38 -8.12 0.27
N ALA A 88 -16.10 -8.68 1.44
CA ALA A 88 -17.03 -9.55 2.16
C ALA A 88 -17.56 -8.91 3.45
N GLY A 89 -18.73 -9.38 3.89
CA GLY A 89 -19.34 -8.99 5.17
C GLY A 89 -19.64 -7.49 5.26
N ASN A 90 -19.30 -6.89 6.40
CA ASN A 90 -19.48 -5.46 6.67
C ASN A 90 -18.28 -4.61 6.22
N THR A 91 -17.39 -5.15 5.40
CA THR A 91 -16.23 -4.43 4.87
C THR A 91 -16.70 -3.27 3.99
N ARG A 92 -16.04 -2.12 4.11
CA ARG A 92 -16.24 -0.95 3.26
C ARG A 92 -14.96 -0.71 2.49
N LEU A 93 -15.07 -0.47 1.19
CA LEU A 93 -13.96 -0.15 0.29
C LEU A 93 -14.26 1.19 -0.40
N THR A 94 -13.25 2.05 -0.44
CA THR A 94 -13.24 3.26 -1.27
C THR A 94 -11.94 3.28 -2.06
N GLY A 95 -12.05 3.41 -3.38
CA GLY A 95 -10.88 3.39 -4.24
C GLY A 95 -11.23 3.56 -5.70
N LYS A 96 -10.29 3.20 -6.56
CA LYS A 96 -10.44 3.29 -8.01
C LYS A 96 -9.56 2.28 -8.73
N VAL A 97 -9.92 2.04 -9.98
CA VAL A 97 -9.10 1.35 -10.96
C VAL A 97 -8.65 2.36 -12.01
N MET A 98 -7.35 2.35 -12.31
CA MET A 98 -6.74 3.17 -13.34
C MET A 98 -6.09 2.27 -14.38
N VAL A 99 -6.14 2.68 -15.65
CA VAL A 99 -5.40 2.05 -16.74
C VAL A 99 -4.50 3.12 -17.35
N ASP A 100 -3.20 2.87 -17.35
CA ASP A 100 -2.18 3.81 -17.82
C ASP A 100 -2.31 5.22 -17.21
N GLY A 101 -2.66 5.25 -15.91
CA GLY A 101 -2.84 6.49 -15.14
C GLY A 101 -4.22 7.14 -15.27
N VAL A 102 -5.09 6.66 -16.16
CA VAL A 102 -6.45 7.20 -16.34
C VAL A 102 -7.45 6.41 -15.49
N GLU A 103 -8.26 7.11 -14.70
CA GLU A 103 -9.34 6.48 -13.91
C GLU A 103 -10.45 5.94 -14.83
N VAL A 104 -10.68 4.62 -14.77
CA VAL A 104 -11.70 3.94 -15.59
C VAL A 104 -12.87 3.44 -14.74
N LYS A 105 -12.68 3.29 -13.42
CA LYS A 105 -13.73 2.81 -12.52
C LYS A 105 -13.51 3.25 -11.07
N LYS A 106 -14.59 3.64 -10.39
CA LYS A 106 -14.61 3.83 -8.92
C LYS A 106 -14.98 2.53 -8.19
N LEU A 107 -14.35 2.30 -7.04
CA LEU A 107 -14.62 1.19 -6.12
C LEU A 107 -15.38 1.73 -4.92
N GLN A 108 -16.70 1.58 -4.92
CA GLN A 108 -17.58 2.12 -3.85
C GLN A 108 -18.70 1.17 -3.43
N ALA A 109 -18.76 -0.02 -4.03
CA ALA A 109 -19.76 -1.04 -3.77
C ALA A 109 -19.10 -2.31 -3.21
N SER A 110 -19.90 -3.20 -2.62
CA SER A 110 -19.45 -4.50 -2.10
C SER A 110 -18.79 -5.37 -3.17
N GLN A 111 -19.19 -5.18 -4.43
CA GLN A 111 -18.55 -5.78 -5.58
C GLN A 111 -18.57 -4.80 -6.75
N THR A 112 -17.43 -4.62 -7.40
CA THR A 112 -17.30 -3.85 -8.64
C THR A 112 -16.76 -4.78 -9.71
N SER A 113 -17.51 -4.96 -10.80
CA SER A 113 -17.12 -5.80 -11.93
C SER A 113 -17.32 -5.04 -13.23
N PHE A 114 -16.34 -5.08 -14.14
CA PHE A 114 -16.42 -4.42 -15.43
C PHE A 114 -15.45 -5.01 -16.46
N ASN A 115 -15.75 -4.78 -17.75
CA ASN A 115 -14.88 -5.19 -18.84
C ASN A 115 -13.69 -4.22 -18.98
N LEU A 116 -12.46 -4.75 -18.94
CA LEU A 116 -11.22 -3.99 -19.13
C LEU A 116 -10.91 -3.69 -20.60
N VAL A 117 -11.38 -4.52 -21.53
CA VAL A 117 -11.00 -4.45 -22.96
C VAL A 117 -11.10 -3.06 -23.58
N PRO A 118 -12.16 -2.26 -23.34
CA PRO A 118 -12.26 -0.91 -23.91
C PRO A 118 -11.13 0.04 -23.51
N TYR A 119 -10.36 -0.31 -22.48
CA TYR A 119 -9.25 0.48 -21.94
C TYR A 119 -7.88 -0.11 -22.26
N LEU A 120 -7.82 -1.27 -22.92
CA LEU A 120 -6.58 -1.96 -23.25
C LEU A 120 -6.18 -1.71 -24.70
N THR A 121 -4.89 -1.63 -24.94
CA THR A 121 -4.28 -1.48 -26.26
C THR A 121 -3.22 -2.55 -26.50
N LYS A 122 -2.77 -2.72 -27.74
CA LYS A 122 -1.66 -3.62 -28.05
C LYS A 122 -0.39 -3.12 -27.36
N GLY A 123 0.40 -4.03 -26.78
CA GLY A 123 1.58 -3.69 -25.97
C GLY A 123 1.31 -3.80 -24.47
N ASP A 124 2.11 -3.09 -23.68
CA ASP A 124 2.02 -3.11 -22.22
C ASP A 124 0.97 -2.12 -21.73
N ASN A 125 0.06 -2.60 -20.88
CA ASN A 125 -0.96 -1.81 -20.22
C ASN A 125 -0.80 -1.98 -18.71
N LYS A 126 -0.70 -0.87 -17.98
CA LYS A 126 -0.58 -0.87 -16.53
C LYS A 126 -1.95 -0.63 -15.90
N VAL A 127 -2.50 -1.65 -15.25
CA VAL A 127 -3.76 -1.56 -14.49
C VAL A 127 -3.43 -1.41 -13.01
N GLU A 128 -3.84 -0.31 -12.40
CA GLU A 128 -3.60 -0.01 -11.00
C GLU A 128 -4.93 -0.01 -10.23
N ILE A 129 -4.99 -0.81 -9.18
CA ILE A 129 -6.15 -0.94 -8.30
C ILE A 129 -5.70 -0.41 -6.94
N VAL A 130 -6.22 0.77 -6.59
CA VAL A 130 -5.80 1.50 -5.39
C VAL A 130 -7.00 1.89 -4.56
N GLY A 131 -6.86 1.84 -3.24
CA GLY A 131 -7.92 2.25 -2.33
C GLY A 131 -7.63 1.95 -0.88
N GLU A 132 -8.65 2.13 -0.07
CA GLU A 132 -8.64 1.83 1.36
C GLU A 132 -9.88 1.04 1.73
N TYR A 133 -9.71 0.09 2.65
CA TYR A 133 -10.82 -0.70 3.17
C TYR A 133 -10.83 -0.75 4.69
N ARG A 134 -12.01 -0.93 5.26
CA ARG A 134 -12.24 -1.09 6.71
C ARG A 134 -13.24 -2.21 6.98
N PRO A 135 -13.08 -3.00 8.05
CA PRO A 135 -11.96 -2.97 9.00
C PRO A 135 -10.61 -3.34 8.34
N VAL A 136 -9.49 -2.90 8.93
CA VAL A 136 -8.16 -3.08 8.30
C VAL A 136 -7.73 -4.55 8.20
N SER A 137 -8.35 -5.41 9.00
CA SER A 137 -8.19 -6.86 9.00
C SER A 137 -8.99 -7.58 7.92
N SER A 138 -9.87 -6.88 7.19
CA SER A 138 -10.66 -7.48 6.12
C SER A 138 -9.80 -7.91 4.93
N ASN A 139 -10.40 -8.73 4.09
CA ASN A 139 -9.83 -9.18 2.84
C ASN A 139 -10.55 -8.51 1.66
N VAL A 140 -9.78 -8.19 0.62
CA VAL A 140 -10.27 -7.73 -0.68
C VAL A 140 -9.87 -8.75 -1.72
N ALA A 141 -10.85 -9.31 -2.43
CA ALA A 141 -10.61 -10.25 -3.52
C ALA A 141 -10.53 -9.50 -4.86
N ILE A 142 -9.51 -9.80 -5.65
CA ILE A 142 -9.31 -9.27 -6.99
C ILE A 142 -9.30 -10.45 -7.95
N LYS A 143 -10.16 -10.41 -8.97
CA LYS A 143 -10.24 -11.46 -10.00
C LYS A 143 -10.20 -10.84 -11.38
N LEU A 144 -9.40 -11.43 -12.27
CA LEU A 144 -9.45 -11.14 -13.70
C LEU A 144 -9.82 -12.44 -14.41
N SER A 145 -10.87 -12.41 -15.23
CA SER A 145 -11.28 -13.55 -16.04
C SER A 145 -11.52 -13.16 -17.50
N GLY A 146 -11.10 -14.01 -18.41
CA GLY A 146 -11.30 -13.86 -19.85
C GLY A 146 -10.86 -15.12 -20.59
N PRO A 147 -11.03 -15.19 -21.92
CA PRO A 147 -10.58 -16.33 -22.69
C PRO A 147 -9.09 -16.60 -22.48
N GLY A 148 -8.76 -17.79 -21.98
CA GLY A 148 -7.37 -18.21 -21.74
C GLY A 148 -6.67 -17.47 -20.59
N THR A 149 -7.39 -16.74 -19.73
CA THR A 149 -6.80 -16.07 -18.57
C THR A 149 -7.74 -16.07 -17.37
N GLN A 150 -7.22 -16.55 -16.24
CA GLN A 150 -7.88 -16.48 -14.96
C GLN A 150 -6.87 -16.17 -13.88
N ILE A 151 -7.11 -15.10 -13.13
CA ILE A 151 -6.27 -14.67 -12.02
C ILE A 151 -7.19 -14.42 -10.83
N SER A 152 -6.75 -14.87 -9.67
CA SER A 152 -7.43 -14.63 -8.40
C SER A 152 -6.38 -14.29 -7.36
N GLN A 153 -6.53 -13.11 -6.77
CA GLN A 153 -5.63 -12.59 -5.73
C GLN A 153 -6.46 -12.10 -4.56
N GLN A 154 -5.84 -12.12 -3.38
CA GLN A 154 -6.43 -11.59 -2.17
C GLN A 154 -5.44 -10.66 -1.51
N VAL A 155 -5.89 -9.44 -1.22
CA VAL A 155 -5.17 -8.46 -0.41
C VAL A 155 -5.76 -8.51 0.99
N SER A 156 -4.90 -8.66 2.00
CA SER A 156 -5.29 -8.75 3.40
C SER A 156 -4.47 -7.79 4.27
N GLY A 157 -5.04 -7.40 5.42
CA GLY A 157 -4.22 -7.16 6.62
C GLY A 157 -3.58 -5.79 6.81
N ASN A 158 -4.00 -4.71 6.15
CA ASN A 158 -3.54 -3.36 6.54
C ASN A 158 -4.49 -2.20 6.18
N GLY A 159 -5.70 -2.51 5.67
CA GLY A 159 -6.68 -1.49 5.27
C GLY A 159 -6.30 -0.68 4.03
N LYS A 160 -5.24 -1.05 3.30
CA LYS A 160 -4.83 -0.44 2.04
C LYS A 160 -4.90 -1.46 0.90
N LEU A 161 -5.49 -1.05 -0.21
CA LEU A 161 -5.52 -1.81 -1.45
C LEU A 161 -4.50 -1.18 -2.40
N ARG A 162 -3.46 -1.93 -2.78
CA ARG A 162 -2.43 -1.51 -3.74
C ARG A 162 -2.00 -2.70 -4.60
N GLN A 163 -2.67 -2.86 -5.74
CA GLN A 163 -2.36 -3.90 -6.71
C GLN A 163 -2.05 -3.28 -8.07
N THR A 164 -1.03 -3.80 -8.74
CA THR A 164 -0.70 -3.48 -10.12
C THR A 164 -0.76 -4.76 -10.96
N LEU A 165 -1.46 -4.71 -12.08
CA LEU A 165 -1.46 -5.75 -13.11
C LEU A 165 -0.80 -5.16 -14.36
N ILE A 166 0.29 -5.77 -14.81
CA ILE A 166 0.93 -5.43 -16.08
C ILE A 166 0.40 -6.42 -17.13
N ILE A 167 -0.44 -5.93 -18.04
CA ILE A 167 -1.07 -6.74 -19.08
C ILE A 167 -0.37 -6.43 -20.41
N THR A 168 0.43 -7.37 -20.89
CA THR A 168 1.08 -7.30 -22.20
C THR A 168 0.23 -8.02 -23.25
N ILE A 169 -0.21 -7.29 -24.27
CA ILE A 169 -0.96 -7.82 -25.41
C ILE A 169 -0.03 -7.93 -26.62
N ARG A 170 0.23 -9.17 -27.06
CA ARG A 170 1.17 -9.50 -28.16
C ARG A 170 0.48 -9.71 -29.50
#